data_AF-Q1GUF6-F1
#
_entry.id   AF-Q1GUF6-F1
#
_cell.length_a   1.000
_cell.length_b   1.000
_cell.length_c   1.000
_cell.angle_alpha   90.00
_cell.angle_beta   90.00
_cell.angle_gamma   90.00
#
_symmetry.space_group_name_H-M   'P 1'
#
loop_
_entity.id
_entity.type
_entity.pdbx_description
1 polymer ?
#
loop_
_entity_poly.entity_id
_entity_poly.type
_entity_poly.pdbx_seq_one_letter_code
_entity_poly.pdbx_strand_id
1 'polypeptide(L)'
;MMRAAIVGAGIAGLACADALRAAGTRVTLFDKARGIGGRMAARRAATPRGEIAFDHGATHFTVRSADFRARVDRWEAAGCAAPWPDAGQDAWIGVPTMNAPLKHMAGGHDVRLGAAITALSRIDGQWFLHREKERSGPFDIAVVAIPGEQAAPLLSLHDFGMARAAMAAHSRAIWSAMFAFHQPLGAPSAFLRGSAPIVCAVRGNARPQRTATEHWVVQADWNWSEAHLADDPAVVCDLLRSELGALIGQPVPEPCFAAAQRWMLGQPSGSELGHLWNDALGLGACGDWLSHGFVEHAWRSGHDLGAAIATARALAGVGG
;
A
#
# COMPACT_ATOMS: atom_id res chain seq x y z
N MET A 1 6.09 29.71 5.23
CA MET A 1 5.30 28.46 5.34
C MET A 1 6.20 27.30 5.00
N MET A 2 6.30 26.31 5.87
CA MET A 2 7.18 25.15 5.69
C MET A 2 6.71 24.27 4.54
N ARG A 3 7.65 23.67 3.80
CA ARG A 3 7.40 22.79 2.66
C ARG A 3 8.00 21.41 2.91
N ALA A 4 7.19 20.37 2.78
CA ALA A 4 7.63 18.98 2.88
C ALA A 4 7.46 18.26 1.54
N ALA A 5 8.42 17.42 1.20
CA ALA A 5 8.32 16.46 0.12
C ALA A 5 8.23 15.03 0.68
N ILE A 6 7.29 14.24 0.15
CA ILE A 6 7.14 12.84 0.54
C ILE A 6 7.29 11.95 -0.69
N VAL A 7 8.20 10.99 -0.64
CA VAL A 7 8.37 9.96 -1.68
C VAL A 7 7.49 8.76 -1.30
N GLY A 8 6.46 8.49 -2.09
CA GLY A 8 5.47 7.44 -1.88
C GLY A 8 4.10 8.00 -1.48
N ALA A 9 3.08 7.76 -2.31
CA ALA A 9 1.68 8.12 -2.05
C ALA A 9 0.84 6.89 -1.65
N GLY A 10 1.45 5.96 -0.92
CA GLY A 10 0.76 4.90 -0.20
C GLY A 10 0.15 5.41 1.11
N ILE A 11 -0.47 4.51 1.88
CA ILE A 11 -1.16 4.88 3.12
C ILE A 11 -0.25 5.56 4.15
N ALA A 12 1.01 5.12 4.29
CA ALA A 12 1.98 5.72 5.21
C ALA A 12 2.32 7.17 4.80
N GLY A 13 2.64 7.38 3.52
CA GLY A 13 2.95 8.72 3.01
C GLY A 13 1.77 9.68 3.11
N LEU A 14 0.56 9.21 2.80
CA LEU A 14 -0.67 9.99 2.93
C LEU A 14 -1.02 10.30 4.40
N ALA A 15 -0.78 9.37 5.33
CA ALA A 15 -0.98 9.61 6.76
C ALA A 15 0.00 10.65 7.33
N CYS A 16 1.27 10.60 6.89
CA CYS A 16 2.26 11.61 7.22
C CYS A 16 1.88 12.98 6.64
N ALA A 17 1.43 13.01 5.39
CA ALA A 17 0.97 14.23 4.73
C ALA A 17 -0.22 14.87 5.46
N ASP A 18 -1.21 14.08 5.89
CA ASP A 18 -2.35 14.54 6.67
C ASP A 18 -1.90 15.24 7.96
N ALA A 19 -1.01 14.61 8.72
CA ALA A 19 -0.50 15.16 9.99
C ALA A 19 0.30 16.45 9.78
N LEU A 20 1.21 16.47 8.79
CA LEU A 20 1.99 17.67 8.45
C LEU A 20 1.12 18.82 7.96
N ARG A 21 0.11 18.53 7.12
CA ARG A 21 -0.84 19.52 6.63
C ARG A 21 -1.69 20.09 7.76
N ALA A 22 -2.14 19.26 8.71
CA ALA A 22 -2.87 19.72 9.89
C ALA A 22 -2.04 20.68 10.75
N ALA A 23 -0.71 20.53 10.75
CA ALA A 23 0.24 21.45 11.39
C ALA A 23 0.62 22.67 10.52
N GLY A 24 -0.06 22.92 9.39
CA GLY A 24 0.19 24.08 8.53
C GLY A 24 1.38 23.94 7.57
N THR A 25 1.92 22.72 7.38
CA THR A 25 2.98 22.46 6.39
C THR A 25 2.39 22.24 5.01
N ARG A 26 3.00 22.84 3.97
CA ARG A 26 2.64 22.57 2.57
C ARG A 26 3.34 21.29 2.11
N VAL A 27 2.57 20.25 1.81
CA VAL A 27 3.09 18.93 1.44
C VAL A 27 2.91 18.67 -0.06
N THR A 28 3.96 18.16 -0.70
CA THR A 28 3.89 17.55 -2.04
C THR A 28 4.34 16.09 -1.95
N LEU A 29 3.51 15.18 -2.45
CA LEU A 29 3.84 13.75 -2.55
C LEU A 29 4.26 13.39 -3.98
N PHE A 30 5.20 12.45 -4.10
CA PHE A 30 5.72 11.95 -5.37
C PHE A 30 5.56 10.44 -5.40
N ASP A 31 4.91 9.90 -6.42
CA ASP A 31 4.77 8.45 -6.58
C ASP A 31 5.12 8.01 -8.00
N LYS A 32 5.88 6.93 -8.13
CA LYS A 32 6.27 6.35 -9.41
C LYS A 32 5.09 5.74 -10.16
N ALA A 33 4.04 5.33 -9.45
CA ALA A 33 2.86 4.72 -10.05
C ALA A 33 1.99 5.76 -10.77
N ARG A 34 1.17 5.28 -11.70
CA ARG A 34 0.18 6.11 -12.42
C ARG A 34 -1.10 6.36 -11.63
N GLY A 35 -1.21 5.83 -10.41
CA GLY A 35 -2.42 5.90 -9.60
C GLY A 35 -2.13 5.68 -8.11
N ILE A 36 -3.08 6.15 -7.29
CA ILE A 36 -3.02 6.03 -5.83
C ILE A 36 -3.33 4.61 -5.38
N GLY A 37 -2.60 4.12 -4.39
CA GLY A 37 -2.94 2.88 -3.69
C GLY A 37 -1.76 2.09 -3.16
N GLY A 38 -0.60 2.14 -3.82
CA GLY A 38 0.52 1.25 -3.50
C GLY A 38 0.05 -0.22 -3.46
N ARG A 39 0.31 -0.92 -2.36
CA ARG A 39 -0.17 -2.29 -2.14
C ARG A 39 -1.67 -2.41 -1.84
N MET A 40 -2.40 -1.31 -1.69
CA MET A 40 -3.87 -1.29 -1.64
C MET A 40 -4.50 -0.99 -3.01
N ALA A 41 -3.70 -0.88 -4.08
CA ALA A 41 -4.19 -0.56 -5.41
C ALA A 41 -5.17 -1.61 -5.95
N ALA A 42 -6.07 -1.13 -6.80
CA ALA A 42 -6.92 -1.98 -7.63
C ALA A 42 -6.48 -1.90 -9.09
N ARG A 43 -6.50 -3.05 -9.79
CA ARG A 43 -6.19 -3.16 -11.21
C ARG A 43 -7.48 -3.26 -12.01
N ARG A 44 -7.66 -2.35 -12.96
CA ARG A 44 -8.75 -2.42 -13.92
C ARG A 44 -8.37 -3.31 -15.10
N ALA A 45 -9.32 -4.09 -15.58
CA ALA A 45 -9.17 -4.91 -16.77
C ALA A 45 -10.47 -4.93 -17.58
N ALA A 46 -10.35 -4.78 -18.89
CA ALA A 46 -11.43 -5.07 -19.82
C ALA A 46 -11.56 -6.59 -19.96
N THR A 47 -12.77 -7.10 -19.77
CA THR A 47 -13.09 -8.53 -19.93
C THR A 47 -14.27 -8.69 -20.90
N PRO A 48 -14.53 -9.90 -21.41
CA PRO A 48 -15.76 -10.17 -22.17
C PRO A 48 -17.06 -9.86 -21.42
N ARG A 49 -17.00 -9.61 -20.11
CA ARG A 49 -18.11 -9.30 -19.22
C ARG A 49 -18.14 -7.83 -18.76
N GLY A 50 -17.32 -6.97 -19.39
CA GLY A 50 -17.16 -5.56 -19.04
C GLY A 50 -15.87 -5.25 -18.27
N GLU A 51 -15.72 -3.99 -17.87
CA GLU A 51 -14.59 -3.56 -17.04
C GLU A 51 -14.75 -4.08 -15.59
N ILE A 52 -13.73 -4.75 -15.08
CA ILE A 52 -13.65 -5.25 -13.70
C ILE A 52 -12.46 -4.58 -13.02
N ALA A 53 -12.59 -4.31 -11.71
CA ALA A 53 -11.48 -3.83 -10.88
C ALA A 53 -11.12 -4.88 -9.82
N PHE A 54 -9.91 -5.40 -9.86
CA PHE A 54 -9.39 -6.40 -8.93
C PHE A 54 -8.58 -5.74 -7.81
N ASP A 55 -8.93 -5.99 -6.55
CA ASP A 55 -8.12 -5.60 -5.39
C ASP A 55 -6.98 -6.61 -5.22
N HIS A 56 -5.95 -6.51 -6.06
CA HIS A 56 -4.91 -7.54 -6.23
C HIS A 56 -3.74 -7.44 -5.22
N GLY A 57 -3.85 -6.57 -4.23
CA GLY A 57 -2.89 -6.40 -3.14
C GLY A 57 -3.55 -6.67 -1.78
N ALA A 58 -3.68 -5.68 -0.92
CA ALA A 58 -4.41 -5.85 0.34
C ALA A 58 -5.85 -6.31 0.06
N THR A 59 -6.24 -7.46 0.65
CA THR A 59 -7.59 -8.00 0.45
C THR A 59 -8.60 -7.37 1.42
N HIS A 60 -8.16 -7.05 2.63
CA HIS A 60 -8.90 -6.35 3.68
C HIS A 60 -7.87 -5.71 4.61
N PHE A 61 -8.35 -4.92 5.57
CA PHE A 61 -7.55 -4.45 6.69
C PHE A 61 -8.33 -4.59 7.98
N THR A 62 -7.62 -4.75 9.09
CA THR A 62 -8.22 -4.79 10.42
C THR A 62 -8.05 -3.47 11.13
N VAL A 63 -8.90 -3.21 12.12
CA VAL A 63 -8.92 -1.96 12.88
C VAL A 63 -8.86 -2.28 14.36
N ARG A 64 -7.74 -1.95 15.01
CA ARG A 64 -7.47 -2.32 16.41
C ARG A 64 -7.35 -1.11 17.33
N SER A 65 -6.73 -0.05 16.84
CA SER A 65 -6.42 1.11 17.67
C SER A 65 -7.42 2.25 17.53
N ALA A 66 -7.49 3.11 18.55
CA ALA A 66 -8.42 4.23 18.59
C ALA A 66 -8.17 5.25 17.46
N ASP A 67 -6.91 5.64 17.21
CA ASP A 67 -6.61 6.64 16.17
C ASP A 67 -6.95 6.13 14.76
N PHE A 68 -6.65 4.85 14.49
CA PHE A 68 -6.99 4.26 13.20
C PHE A 68 -8.50 4.03 13.08
N ARG A 69 -9.20 3.68 14.16
CA ARG A 69 -10.67 3.65 14.17
C ARG A 69 -11.26 5.01 13.80
N ALA A 70 -10.80 6.08 14.44
CA ALA A 70 -11.27 7.43 14.13
C ALA A 70 -11.00 7.84 12.67
N ARG A 71 -9.93 7.32 12.06
CA ARG A 71 -9.68 7.48 10.63
C ARG A 71 -10.67 6.69 9.78
N VAL A 72 -10.90 5.42 10.12
CA VAL A 72 -11.83 4.54 9.41
C VAL A 72 -13.27 5.05 9.50
N ASP A 73 -13.68 5.61 10.64
CA ASP A 73 -14.97 6.29 10.81
C ASP A 73 -15.19 7.38 9.76
N ARG A 74 -14.16 8.18 9.49
CA ARG A 74 -14.23 9.24 8.48
C ARG A 74 -14.32 8.67 7.07
N TRP A 75 -13.64 7.55 6.80
CA TRP A 75 -13.76 6.88 5.50
C TRP A 75 -15.13 6.24 5.31
N GLU A 76 -15.70 5.63 6.35
CA GLU A 76 -17.05 5.08 6.34
C GLU A 76 -18.09 6.18 6.12
N ALA A 77 -18.01 7.29 6.87
CA ALA A 77 -18.88 8.46 6.69
C ALA A 77 -18.76 9.08 5.29
N ALA A 78 -17.58 9.00 4.67
CA ALA A 78 -17.34 9.43 3.29
C ALA A 78 -17.71 8.36 2.23
N GLY A 79 -18.27 7.22 2.64
CA GLY A 79 -18.66 6.11 1.75
C GLY A 79 -17.48 5.40 1.08
N CYS A 80 -16.26 5.57 1.59
CA CYS A 80 -15.02 5.06 1.02
C CYS A 80 -14.52 3.77 1.70
N ALA A 81 -15.10 3.37 2.83
CA ALA A 81 -14.81 2.12 3.53
C ALA A 81 -16.07 1.50 4.11
N ALA A 82 -16.08 0.18 4.30
CA ALA A 82 -17.17 -0.54 4.96
C ALA A 82 -16.65 -1.78 5.71
N PRO A 83 -17.39 -2.26 6.74
CA PRO A 83 -17.11 -3.54 7.37
C PRO A 83 -17.18 -4.70 6.37
N TRP A 84 -16.37 -5.74 6.57
CA TRP A 84 -16.32 -6.94 5.73
C TRP A 84 -16.28 -8.22 6.57
N PRO A 85 -17.43 -8.64 7.15
CA PRO A 85 -17.49 -9.73 8.11
C PRO A 85 -17.03 -11.09 7.55
N ASP A 86 -17.07 -11.29 6.23
CA ASP A 86 -16.58 -12.51 5.58
C ASP A 86 -15.08 -12.75 5.83
N ALA A 87 -14.29 -11.69 6.04
CA ALA A 87 -12.87 -11.81 6.37
C ALA A 87 -12.58 -11.78 7.89
N GLY A 88 -13.58 -11.45 8.72
CA GLY A 88 -13.45 -11.32 10.18
C GLY A 88 -14.31 -10.18 10.75
N GLN A 89 -14.60 -10.24 12.06
CA GLN A 89 -15.42 -9.23 12.77
C GLN A 89 -14.77 -7.84 12.79
N ASP A 90 -13.45 -7.78 12.82
CA ASP A 90 -12.64 -6.56 12.82
C ASP A 90 -12.17 -6.15 11.42
N ALA A 91 -12.62 -6.85 10.36
CA ALA A 91 -12.18 -6.64 9.00
C ALA A 91 -12.99 -5.55 8.28
N TRP A 92 -12.28 -4.76 7.50
CA TRP A 92 -12.77 -3.65 6.70
C TRP A 92 -12.19 -3.69 5.30
N ILE A 93 -12.91 -3.08 4.36
CA ILE A 93 -12.49 -2.94 2.97
C ILE A 93 -12.73 -1.51 2.48
N GLY A 94 -11.96 -1.10 1.48
CA GLY A 94 -12.27 0.10 0.70
C GLY A 94 -13.45 -0.12 -0.25
N VAL A 95 -14.27 0.91 -0.46
CA VAL A 95 -15.47 0.90 -1.32
C VAL A 95 -15.42 2.08 -2.29
N PRO A 96 -15.62 1.87 -3.61
CA PRO A 96 -15.86 0.59 -4.27
C PRO A 96 -14.59 -0.27 -4.36
N THR A 97 -13.39 0.31 -4.31
CA THR A 97 -12.12 -0.42 -4.43
C THR A 97 -11.27 -0.29 -3.17
N MET A 98 -10.34 -1.23 -2.93
CA MET A 98 -9.47 -1.20 -1.75
C MET A 98 -8.68 0.11 -1.61
N ASN A 99 -8.32 0.78 -2.71
CA ASN A 99 -7.64 2.08 -2.69
C ASN A 99 -8.57 3.30 -2.58
N ALA A 100 -9.88 3.14 -2.47
CA ALA A 100 -10.81 4.27 -2.36
C ALA A 100 -10.53 5.16 -1.12
N PRO A 101 -10.24 4.62 0.08
CA PRO A 101 -9.79 5.43 1.22
C PRO A 101 -8.56 6.27 0.91
N LEU A 102 -7.58 5.72 0.20
CA LEU A 102 -6.34 6.42 -0.14
C LEU A 102 -6.59 7.51 -1.19
N LYS A 103 -7.48 7.27 -2.17
CA LYS A 103 -7.90 8.31 -3.12
C LYS A 103 -8.60 9.46 -2.43
N HIS A 104 -9.44 9.16 -1.43
CA HIS A 104 -10.10 10.17 -0.61
C HIS A 104 -9.07 11.02 0.16
N MET A 105 -8.08 10.39 0.80
CA MET A 105 -6.98 11.12 1.45
C MET A 105 -6.18 11.97 0.46
N ALA A 106 -5.82 11.39 -0.70
CA ALA A 106 -5.01 12.06 -1.72
C ALA A 106 -5.70 13.33 -2.28
N GLY A 107 -7.02 13.41 -2.28
CA GLY A 107 -7.76 14.61 -2.69
C GLY A 107 -7.44 15.87 -1.87
N GLY A 108 -6.88 15.71 -0.67
CA GLY A 108 -6.42 16.81 0.18
C GLY A 108 -4.99 17.29 -0.08
N HIS A 109 -4.25 16.68 -1.02
CA HIS A 109 -2.81 16.88 -1.19
C HIS A 109 -2.38 17.12 -2.64
N ASP A 110 -1.23 17.77 -2.83
CA ASP A 110 -0.53 17.85 -4.13
C ASP A 110 0.22 16.54 -4.37
N VAL A 111 -0.36 15.63 -5.16
CA VAL A 111 0.23 14.33 -5.48
C VAL A 111 0.68 14.28 -6.94
N ARG A 112 1.98 14.07 -7.14
CA ARG A 112 2.62 13.94 -8.45
C ARG A 112 2.82 12.47 -8.79
N LEU A 113 1.92 11.93 -9.59
CA LEU A 113 1.98 10.56 -10.11
C LEU A 113 2.94 10.46 -11.30
N GLY A 114 3.42 9.25 -11.60
CA GLY A 114 4.46 9.04 -12.62
C GLY A 114 5.79 9.72 -12.29
N ALA A 115 6.02 10.06 -11.02
CA ALA A 115 7.19 10.77 -10.53
C ALA A 115 8.11 9.81 -9.77
N ALA A 116 8.89 9.02 -10.51
CA ALA A 116 9.87 8.12 -9.93
C ALA A 116 11.08 8.90 -9.39
N ILE A 117 11.11 9.15 -8.08
CA ILE A 117 12.26 9.77 -7.43
C ILE A 117 13.39 8.76 -7.33
N THR A 118 14.55 9.11 -7.86
CA THR A 118 15.74 8.25 -7.92
C THR A 118 16.88 8.74 -7.04
N ALA A 119 16.85 10.01 -6.61
CA ALA A 119 17.84 10.55 -5.69
C ALA A 119 17.29 11.71 -4.86
N LEU A 120 17.92 11.93 -3.71
CA LEU A 120 17.74 13.10 -2.85
C LEU A 120 19.07 13.86 -2.77
N SER A 121 19.03 15.18 -2.77
CA SER A 121 20.19 16.01 -2.44
C SER A 121 19.82 17.10 -1.44
N ARG A 122 20.74 17.44 -0.55
CA ARG A 122 20.61 18.56 0.37
C ARG A 122 21.60 19.65 -0.01
N ILE A 123 21.09 20.84 -0.37
CA ILE A 123 21.88 21.99 -0.80
C ILE A 123 21.45 23.17 0.07
N ASP A 124 22.40 23.84 0.73
CA ASP A 124 22.15 24.99 1.61
C ASP A 124 21.05 24.73 2.65
N GLY A 125 21.05 23.53 3.23
CA GLY A 125 20.08 23.11 4.24
C GLY A 125 18.71 22.67 3.70
N GLN A 126 18.48 22.76 2.38
CA GLN A 126 17.20 22.44 1.74
C GLN A 126 17.26 21.16 0.91
N TRP A 127 16.14 20.45 0.88
CA TRP A 127 15.97 19.21 0.15
C TRP A 127 15.52 19.43 -1.29
N PHE A 128 16.10 18.63 -2.18
CA PHE A 128 15.70 18.51 -3.58
C PHE A 128 15.52 17.04 -3.93
N LEU A 129 14.41 16.75 -4.61
CA LEU A 129 14.07 15.42 -5.12
C LEU A 129 14.36 15.37 -6.61
N HIS A 130 15.04 14.32 -7.05
CA HIS A 130 15.46 14.14 -8.44
C HIS A 130 14.68 13.00 -9.09
N ARG A 131 14.18 13.25 -10.30
CA ARG A 131 13.62 12.23 -11.20
C ARG A 131 14.14 12.48 -12.60
N GLU A 132 14.67 11.47 -13.28
CA GLU A 132 15.22 11.61 -14.64
C GLU A 132 16.08 12.87 -14.81
N LYS A 133 15.61 13.88 -15.57
CA LYS A 133 16.28 15.18 -15.81
C LYS A 133 15.66 16.35 -15.04
N GLU A 134 14.70 16.07 -14.16
CA GLU A 134 13.96 17.07 -13.41
C GLU A 134 14.33 17.08 -11.92
N ARG A 135 14.32 18.28 -11.36
CA ARG A 135 14.57 18.53 -9.94
C ARG A 135 13.38 19.26 -9.35
N SER A 136 12.85 18.74 -8.24
CA SER A 136 11.78 19.37 -7.46
C SER A 136 12.32 19.88 -6.13
N GLY A 137 12.02 21.12 -5.79
CA GLY A 137 12.45 21.76 -4.54
C GLY A 137 12.39 23.29 -4.64
N PRO A 138 12.95 24.01 -3.66
CA PRO A 138 13.46 23.48 -2.39
C PRO A 138 12.36 23.00 -1.44
N PHE A 139 12.68 22.09 -0.53
CA PHE A 139 11.83 21.66 0.59
C PHE A 139 12.61 21.76 1.91
N ASP A 140 11.92 22.02 3.00
CA ASP A 140 12.51 22.03 4.35
C ASP A 140 12.61 20.61 4.93
N ILE A 141 11.68 19.74 4.52
CA ILE A 141 11.56 18.36 5.00
C ILE A 141 11.50 17.39 3.81
N ALA A 142 12.19 16.26 3.92
CA ALA A 142 12.03 15.11 3.05
C ALA A 142 11.58 13.87 3.86
N VAL A 143 10.54 13.18 3.39
CA VAL A 143 10.07 11.91 3.96
C VAL A 143 10.12 10.81 2.91
N VAL A 144 10.66 9.66 3.26
CA VAL A 144 10.70 8.46 2.42
C VAL A 144 9.68 7.44 2.92
N ALA A 145 8.58 7.26 2.17
CA ALA A 145 7.42 6.44 2.50
C ALA A 145 7.19 5.30 1.49
N ILE A 146 8.28 4.65 1.09
CA ILE A 146 8.32 3.50 0.16
C ILE A 146 8.91 2.26 0.87
N PRO A 147 8.79 1.05 0.30
CA PRO A 147 9.41 -0.16 0.86
C PRO A 147 10.89 0.03 1.21
N GLY A 148 11.37 -0.61 2.27
CA GLY A 148 12.72 -0.42 2.82
C GLY A 148 13.82 -0.62 1.78
N GLU A 149 13.69 -1.63 0.93
CA GLU A 149 14.63 -1.95 -0.14
C GLU A 149 14.70 -0.85 -1.21
N GLN A 150 13.62 -0.10 -1.42
CA GLN A 150 13.59 1.07 -2.31
C GLN A 150 14.01 2.35 -1.58
N ALA A 151 13.82 2.42 -0.26
CA ALA A 151 14.18 3.55 0.57
C ALA A 151 15.70 3.62 0.81
N ALA A 152 16.36 2.47 1.01
CA ALA A 152 17.79 2.40 1.36
C ALA A 152 18.71 3.21 0.41
N PRO A 153 18.58 3.12 -0.92
CA PRO A 153 19.40 3.93 -1.84
C PRO A 153 19.15 5.43 -1.74
N LEU A 154 17.94 5.87 -1.36
CA LEU A 154 17.63 7.29 -1.17
C LEU A 154 18.18 7.83 0.16
N LEU A 155 18.36 6.97 1.16
CA LEU A 155 18.77 7.34 2.51
C LEU A 155 20.28 7.25 2.73
N SER A 156 20.98 6.36 2.02
CA SER A 156 22.38 5.98 2.29
C SER A 156 23.40 7.12 2.25
N LEU A 157 23.17 8.15 1.43
CA LEU A 157 24.07 9.31 1.32
C LEU A 157 23.82 10.37 2.40
N HIS A 158 22.74 10.26 3.17
CA HIS A 158 22.29 11.31 4.08
C HIS A 158 22.23 10.85 5.53
N ASP A 159 21.74 9.64 5.78
CA ASP A 159 21.65 9.05 7.12
C ASP A 159 21.90 7.54 7.05
N PHE A 160 23.11 7.13 7.45
CA PHE A 160 23.51 5.72 7.44
C PHE A 160 22.70 4.86 8.43
N GLY A 161 22.24 5.45 9.54
CA GLY A 161 21.41 4.74 10.52
C GLY A 161 20.06 4.35 9.92
N MET A 162 19.40 5.29 9.24
CA MET A 162 18.16 5.03 8.52
C MET A 162 18.36 4.06 7.36
N ALA A 163 19.43 4.23 6.58
CA ALA A 163 19.74 3.33 5.48
C ALA A 163 19.96 1.90 5.95
N ARG A 164 20.69 1.70 7.06
CA ARG A 164 20.89 0.38 7.67
C ARG A 164 19.56 -0.24 8.13
N ALA A 165 18.67 0.53 8.75
CA ALA A 165 17.34 0.04 9.11
C ALA A 165 16.54 -0.39 7.87
N ALA A 166 16.59 0.40 6.80
CA ALA A 166 15.93 0.11 5.53
C ALA A 166 16.51 -1.14 4.83
N MET A 167 17.82 -1.36 4.90
CA MET A 167 18.48 -2.55 4.35
C MET A 167 18.21 -3.82 5.17
N ALA A 168 17.89 -3.68 6.46
CA ALA A 168 17.52 -4.81 7.32
C ALA A 168 16.08 -5.29 7.07
N ALA A 169 15.24 -4.47 6.43
CA ALA A 169 13.91 -4.88 6.01
C ALA A 169 14.03 -5.91 4.89
N HIS A 170 13.42 -7.08 5.10
CA HIS A 170 13.34 -8.11 4.07
C HIS A 170 11.87 -8.35 3.69
N SER A 171 11.52 -8.05 2.45
CA SER A 171 10.20 -8.28 1.91
C SER A 171 10.13 -9.61 1.17
N ARG A 172 9.08 -10.36 1.48
CA ARG A 172 8.69 -11.58 0.77
C ARG A 172 7.90 -11.22 -0.49
N ALA A 173 8.18 -11.95 -1.57
CA ALA A 173 7.40 -11.84 -2.79
C ALA A 173 6.05 -12.55 -2.64
N ILE A 174 4.99 -11.99 -3.25
CA ILE A 174 3.64 -12.58 -3.26
C ILE A 174 3.11 -12.62 -4.68
N TRP A 175 2.64 -13.78 -5.13
CA TRP A 175 1.82 -13.90 -6.31
C TRP A 175 0.34 -13.67 -5.99
N SER A 176 -0.33 -12.89 -6.84
CA SER A 176 -1.78 -12.69 -6.79
C SER A 176 -2.39 -12.92 -8.17
N ALA A 177 -3.21 -13.96 -8.31
CA ALA A 177 -3.95 -14.23 -9.52
C ALA A 177 -5.33 -13.57 -9.49
N MET A 178 -5.80 -13.15 -10.66
CA MET A 178 -7.04 -12.44 -10.89
C MET A 178 -7.81 -13.19 -11.97
N PHE A 179 -9.03 -13.63 -11.64
CA PHE A 179 -9.86 -14.43 -12.54
C PHE A 179 -11.23 -13.80 -12.72
N ALA A 180 -11.79 -13.86 -13.92
CA ALA A 180 -13.21 -13.62 -14.16
C ALA A 180 -13.85 -14.82 -14.86
N PHE A 181 -15.11 -15.11 -14.52
CA PHE A 181 -15.84 -16.28 -15.00
C PHE A 181 -17.19 -15.92 -15.60
N HIS A 182 -17.70 -16.79 -16.47
CA HIS A 182 -19.04 -16.62 -17.04
C HIS A 182 -20.14 -16.91 -16.02
N GLN A 183 -19.91 -17.89 -15.13
CA GLN A 183 -20.88 -18.35 -14.15
C GLN A 183 -20.30 -18.30 -12.74
N PRO A 184 -21.13 -18.11 -11.69
CA PRO A 184 -20.70 -18.23 -10.30
C PRO A 184 -20.01 -19.58 -10.02
N LEU A 185 -18.96 -19.57 -9.20
CA LEU A 185 -18.21 -20.79 -8.88
C LEU A 185 -18.83 -21.68 -7.78
N GLY A 186 -19.94 -21.27 -7.17
CA GLY A 186 -20.61 -22.04 -6.10
C GLY A 186 -19.82 -22.12 -4.79
N ALA A 187 -18.90 -21.18 -4.53
CA ALA A 187 -18.08 -21.16 -3.31
C ALA A 187 -18.92 -20.97 -2.02
N PRO A 188 -18.50 -21.55 -0.89
CA PRO A 188 -19.25 -21.50 0.38
C PRO A 188 -19.25 -20.11 1.04
N SER A 189 -18.28 -19.26 0.71
CA SER A 189 -18.13 -17.90 1.22
C SER A 189 -17.51 -16.99 0.17
N ALA A 190 -17.70 -15.67 0.31
CA ALA A 190 -17.01 -14.68 -0.49
C ALA A 190 -15.54 -14.49 -0.10
N PHE A 191 -15.12 -14.97 1.07
CA PHE A 191 -13.73 -14.98 1.50
C PHE A 191 -13.37 -16.41 1.94
N LEU A 192 -12.45 -17.03 1.21
CA LEU A 192 -11.92 -18.35 1.53
C LEU A 192 -10.54 -18.17 2.13
N ARG A 193 -10.35 -18.68 3.35
CA ARG A 193 -9.04 -18.79 3.97
C ARG A 193 -8.49 -20.17 3.68
N GLY A 194 -7.26 -20.22 3.19
CA GLY A 194 -6.57 -21.47 2.89
C GLY A 194 -5.28 -21.62 3.70
N SER A 195 -4.54 -22.66 3.35
CA SER A 195 -3.13 -22.85 3.66
C SER A 195 -2.35 -22.97 2.35
N ALA A 196 -1.01 -22.90 2.41
CA ALA A 196 -0.15 -23.06 1.23
C ALA A 196 -0.69 -24.19 0.30
N PRO A 197 -0.89 -23.92 -0.99
CA PRO A 197 -0.34 -22.78 -1.74
C PRO A 197 -1.19 -21.48 -1.73
N ILE A 198 -2.46 -21.51 -1.29
CA ILE A 198 -3.34 -20.32 -1.25
C ILE A 198 -3.54 -19.84 0.19
N VAL A 199 -3.14 -18.62 0.51
CA VAL A 199 -3.43 -18.01 1.82
C VAL A 199 -4.88 -17.54 1.89
N CYS A 200 -5.36 -16.91 0.81
CA CYS A 200 -6.76 -16.54 0.69
C CYS A 200 -7.23 -16.40 -0.76
N ALA A 201 -8.53 -16.56 -0.96
CA ALA A 201 -9.22 -16.24 -2.19
C ALA A 201 -10.44 -15.37 -1.88
N VAL A 202 -10.63 -14.30 -2.64
CA VAL A 202 -11.72 -13.34 -2.41
C VAL A 202 -12.57 -13.16 -3.64
N ARG A 203 -13.87 -13.41 -3.48
CA ARG A 203 -14.91 -13.16 -4.47
C ARG A 203 -15.19 -11.67 -4.54
N GLY A 204 -14.67 -11.01 -5.57
CA GLY A 204 -14.70 -9.57 -5.67
C GLY A 204 -16.11 -8.99 -5.86
N ASN A 205 -17.01 -9.69 -6.58
CA ASN A 205 -18.38 -9.24 -6.82
C ASN A 205 -19.32 -9.35 -5.60
N ALA A 206 -18.88 -9.99 -4.52
CA ALA A 206 -19.59 -9.96 -3.25
C ALA A 206 -19.32 -8.67 -2.45
N ARG A 207 -18.24 -7.93 -2.80
CA ARG A 207 -17.93 -6.66 -2.13
C ARG A 207 -18.95 -5.58 -2.53
N PRO A 208 -19.25 -4.60 -1.66
CA PRO A 208 -20.18 -3.52 -1.95
C PRO A 208 -19.76 -2.71 -3.19
N GLN A 209 -20.75 -2.25 -3.97
CA GLN A 209 -20.55 -1.36 -5.12
C GLN A 209 -19.61 -1.93 -6.20
N ARG A 210 -19.60 -3.26 -6.37
CA ARG A 210 -18.88 -3.96 -7.43
C ARG A 210 -19.80 -4.39 -8.56
N THR A 211 -19.20 -4.62 -9.73
CA THR A 211 -19.88 -5.24 -10.87
C THR A 211 -20.35 -6.65 -10.52
N ALA A 212 -21.50 -7.06 -11.03
CA ALA A 212 -22.07 -8.39 -10.77
C ALA A 212 -21.25 -9.56 -11.39
N THR A 213 -20.28 -9.27 -12.27
CA THR A 213 -19.43 -10.28 -12.91
C THR A 213 -18.68 -11.13 -11.89
N GLU A 214 -18.78 -12.45 -11.99
CA GLU A 214 -18.06 -13.38 -11.13
C GLU A 214 -16.55 -13.20 -11.30
N HIS A 215 -15.87 -12.75 -10.25
CA HIS A 215 -14.43 -12.55 -10.30
C HIS A 215 -13.76 -12.79 -8.94
N TRP A 216 -12.53 -13.27 -9.00
CA TRP A 216 -11.77 -13.70 -7.83
C TRP A 216 -10.37 -13.10 -7.85
N VAL A 217 -9.88 -12.74 -6.66
CA VAL A 217 -8.46 -12.50 -6.40
C VAL A 217 -7.97 -13.63 -5.50
N VAL A 218 -6.91 -14.33 -5.93
CA VAL A 218 -6.30 -15.45 -5.21
C VAL A 218 -4.89 -15.07 -4.85
N GLN A 219 -4.55 -15.09 -3.56
CA GLN A 219 -3.21 -14.76 -3.07
C GLN A 219 -2.50 -16.02 -2.59
N ALA A 220 -1.31 -16.22 -3.14
CA ALA A 220 -0.47 -17.34 -2.78
C ALA A 220 0.26 -17.11 -1.45
N ASP A 221 0.63 -18.21 -0.80
CA ASP A 221 1.61 -18.22 0.29
C ASP A 221 2.97 -17.65 -0.18
N TRP A 222 3.72 -17.03 0.73
CA TRP A 222 5.02 -16.45 0.37
C TRP A 222 6.08 -17.49 0.05
N ASN A 223 6.11 -18.66 0.72
CA ASN A 223 7.10 -19.69 0.41
C ASN A 223 6.81 -20.28 -0.97
N TRP A 224 5.53 -20.52 -1.26
CA TRP A 224 5.10 -20.92 -2.60
C TRP A 224 5.47 -19.84 -3.63
N SER A 225 5.18 -18.58 -3.33
CA SER A 225 5.46 -17.47 -4.25
C SER A 225 6.95 -17.31 -4.58
N GLU A 226 7.82 -17.54 -3.60
CA GLU A 226 9.27 -17.54 -3.80
C GLU A 226 9.76 -18.74 -4.60
N ALA A 227 9.19 -19.92 -4.37
CA ALA A 227 9.52 -21.13 -5.16
C ALA A 227 9.14 -20.97 -6.64
N HIS A 228 8.07 -20.20 -6.91
CA HIS A 228 7.54 -19.90 -8.24
C HIS A 228 7.91 -18.47 -8.70
N LEU A 229 8.98 -17.86 -8.17
CA LEU A 229 9.27 -16.46 -8.42
C LEU A 229 9.56 -16.17 -9.90
N ALA A 230 10.28 -17.09 -10.57
CA ALA A 230 10.72 -16.94 -11.96
C ALA A 230 9.69 -17.45 -12.99
N ASP A 231 8.59 -18.04 -12.52
CA ASP A 231 7.59 -18.65 -13.40
C ASP A 231 6.85 -17.60 -14.23
N ASP A 232 6.38 -18.06 -15.40
CA ASP A 232 5.55 -17.24 -16.28
C ASP A 232 4.17 -16.96 -15.63
N PRO A 233 3.65 -15.72 -15.71
CA PRO A 233 2.34 -15.38 -15.14
C PRO A 233 1.18 -16.29 -15.58
N ALA A 234 1.21 -16.84 -16.80
CA ALA A 234 0.18 -17.76 -17.27
C ALA A 234 0.26 -19.11 -16.55
N VAL A 235 1.46 -19.66 -16.36
CA VAL A 235 1.68 -20.89 -15.58
C VAL A 235 1.19 -20.71 -14.14
N VAL A 236 1.50 -19.56 -13.52
CA VAL A 236 1.02 -19.23 -12.17
C VAL A 236 -0.50 -19.13 -12.11
N CYS A 237 -1.15 -18.59 -13.16
CA CYS A 237 -2.61 -18.58 -13.24
C CYS A 237 -3.20 -19.99 -13.25
N ASP A 238 -2.63 -20.90 -14.04
CA ASP A 238 -3.13 -22.29 -14.13
C ASP A 238 -2.98 -23.03 -12.80
N LEU A 239 -1.82 -22.90 -12.15
CA LEU A 239 -1.56 -23.50 -10.84
C LEU A 239 -2.54 -22.97 -9.79
N LEU A 240 -2.66 -21.64 -9.66
CA LEU A 240 -3.55 -21.04 -8.66
C LEU A 240 -5.05 -21.24 -8.98
N ARG A 241 -5.42 -21.44 -10.24
CA ARG A 241 -6.79 -21.82 -10.62
C ARG A 241 -7.12 -23.25 -10.17
N SER A 242 -6.19 -24.19 -10.35
CA SER A 242 -6.34 -25.56 -9.87
C SER A 242 -6.53 -25.58 -8.34
N GLU A 243 -5.67 -24.86 -7.63
CA GLU A 243 -5.71 -24.75 -6.17
C GLU A 243 -6.97 -24.04 -5.67
N LEU A 244 -7.48 -23.04 -6.40
CA LEU A 244 -8.77 -22.44 -6.10
C LEU A 244 -9.91 -23.47 -6.18
N GLY A 245 -9.87 -24.38 -7.16
CA GLY A 245 -10.84 -25.46 -7.26
C GLY A 245 -10.76 -26.45 -6.10
N ALA A 246 -9.56 -26.82 -5.68
CA ALA A 246 -9.38 -27.63 -4.48
C ALA A 246 -9.95 -26.94 -3.22
N LEU A 247 -9.72 -25.62 -3.08
CA LEU A 247 -10.23 -24.83 -1.95
C LEU A 247 -11.76 -24.68 -1.96
N ILE A 248 -12.38 -24.59 -3.15
CA ILE A 248 -13.85 -24.55 -3.30
C ILE A 248 -14.46 -25.96 -3.12
N GLY A 249 -13.71 -27.02 -3.40
CA GLY A 249 -14.16 -28.42 -3.35
C GLY A 249 -14.71 -28.95 -4.68
N GLN A 250 -14.48 -28.24 -5.80
CA GLN A 250 -14.87 -28.69 -7.14
C GLN A 250 -13.98 -28.05 -8.23
N PRO A 251 -13.88 -28.67 -9.43
CA PRO A 251 -13.11 -28.10 -10.53
C PRO A 251 -13.61 -26.69 -10.92
N VAL A 252 -12.67 -25.76 -11.06
CA VAL A 252 -12.94 -24.40 -11.54
C VAL A 252 -12.86 -24.38 -13.07
N PRO A 253 -13.90 -23.88 -13.78
CA PRO A 253 -13.90 -23.83 -15.23
C PRO A 253 -12.82 -22.87 -15.77
N GLU A 254 -12.61 -22.90 -17.07
CA GLU A 254 -11.72 -21.94 -17.72
C GLU A 254 -12.23 -20.50 -17.54
N PRO A 255 -11.41 -19.57 -17.02
CA PRO A 255 -11.81 -18.19 -16.84
C PRO A 255 -11.92 -17.47 -18.18
N CYS A 256 -12.86 -16.54 -18.31
CA CYS A 256 -12.93 -15.65 -19.47
C CYS A 256 -11.90 -14.50 -19.40
N PHE A 257 -11.22 -14.37 -18.27
CA PHE A 257 -10.07 -13.49 -18.07
C PHE A 257 -9.19 -14.05 -16.95
N ALA A 258 -7.88 -14.14 -17.20
CA ALA A 258 -6.87 -14.49 -16.20
C ALA A 258 -5.67 -13.54 -16.30
N ALA A 259 -5.16 -13.13 -15.14
CA ALA A 259 -3.90 -12.41 -15.05
C ALA A 259 -3.27 -12.63 -13.67
N ALA A 260 -1.94 -12.62 -13.59
CA ALA A 260 -1.22 -12.66 -12.32
C ALA A 260 -0.39 -11.39 -12.12
N GLN A 261 -0.24 -10.98 -10.85
CA GLN A 261 0.66 -9.93 -10.40
C GLN A 261 1.68 -10.52 -9.44
N ARG A 262 2.97 -10.29 -9.72
CA ARG A 262 4.07 -10.55 -8.80
C ARG A 262 4.37 -9.30 -7.99
N TRP A 263 4.10 -9.33 -6.69
CA TRP A 263 4.52 -8.29 -5.76
C TRP A 263 5.89 -8.64 -5.20
N MET A 264 6.96 -8.09 -5.79
CA MET A 264 8.33 -8.37 -5.33
C MET A 264 8.57 -7.97 -3.87
N LEU A 265 7.92 -6.88 -3.44
CA LEU A 265 7.99 -6.34 -2.08
C LEU A 265 6.59 -6.42 -1.45
N GLY A 266 6.04 -7.63 -1.39
CA GLY A 266 4.66 -7.88 -0.99
C GLY A 266 4.47 -7.73 0.52
N GLN A 267 5.17 -8.55 1.30
CA GLN A 267 5.03 -8.66 2.74
C GLN A 267 6.39 -8.39 3.43
N PRO A 268 6.58 -7.28 4.14
CA PRO A 268 7.82 -7.02 4.86
C PRO A 268 7.95 -7.88 6.11
N SER A 269 9.20 -8.15 6.51
CA SER A 269 9.55 -8.76 7.81
C SER A 269 9.09 -7.91 8.99
N GLY A 270 9.00 -6.59 8.81
CA GLY A 270 8.68 -5.65 9.87
C GLY A 270 9.85 -5.38 10.83
N SER A 271 9.64 -4.46 11.77
CA SER A 271 10.51 -4.16 12.91
C SER A 271 9.71 -3.42 13.99
N GLU A 272 10.31 -3.12 15.14
CA GLU A 272 9.66 -2.38 16.24
C GLU A 272 10.01 -0.87 16.26
N LEU A 273 10.53 -0.34 15.15
CA LEU A 273 11.04 1.03 15.09
C LEU A 273 9.90 2.08 15.02
N GLY A 274 8.74 1.71 14.47
CA GLY A 274 7.61 2.60 14.23
C GLY A 274 7.87 3.56 13.07
N HIS A 275 8.77 4.50 13.24
CA HIS A 275 9.19 5.48 12.23
C HIS A 275 10.63 5.95 12.49
N LEU A 276 11.21 6.69 11.54
CA LEU A 276 12.55 7.26 11.67
C LEU A 276 12.51 8.76 11.41
N TRP A 277 13.13 9.54 12.29
CA TRP A 277 13.25 11.00 12.16
C TRP A 277 14.67 11.48 12.49
N ASN A 278 15.23 12.30 11.62
CA ASN A 278 16.48 13.01 11.83
C ASN A 278 16.19 14.51 11.77
N ASP A 279 16.14 15.11 12.96
CA ASP A 279 15.75 16.50 13.15
C ASP A 279 16.76 17.50 12.55
N ALA A 280 18.05 17.19 12.65
CA ALA A 280 19.14 18.03 12.16
C ALA A 280 19.14 18.12 10.62
N LEU A 281 18.75 17.04 9.96
CA LEU A 281 18.68 16.98 8.51
C LEU A 281 17.30 17.37 7.95
N GLY A 282 16.24 17.25 8.75
CA GLY A 282 14.87 17.35 8.25
C GLY A 282 14.48 16.15 7.38
N LEU A 283 15.01 14.96 7.70
CA LEU A 283 14.81 13.73 6.94
C LEU A 283 14.06 12.70 7.78
N GLY A 284 13.07 12.02 7.21
CA GLY A 284 12.37 10.93 7.88
C GLY A 284 12.03 9.77 6.97
N ALA A 285 11.70 8.63 7.57
CA ALA A 285 11.20 7.46 6.86
C ALA A 285 10.05 6.81 7.64
N CYS A 286 9.03 6.36 6.90
CA CYS A 286 7.87 5.66 7.44
C CYS A 286 7.40 4.56 6.50
N GLY A 287 6.66 3.59 7.02
CA GLY A 287 6.16 2.46 6.27
C GLY A 287 5.92 1.25 7.15
N ASP A 288 5.19 0.28 6.62
CA ASP A 288 4.94 -1.00 7.29
C ASP A 288 6.20 -1.81 7.61
N TRP A 289 7.29 -1.64 6.85
CA TRP A 289 8.56 -2.30 7.13
C TRP A 289 9.22 -1.82 8.44
N LEU A 290 8.82 -0.65 8.96
CA LEU A 290 9.21 -0.15 10.28
C LEU A 290 8.29 -0.64 11.41
N SER A 291 7.29 -1.46 11.08
CA SER A 291 6.29 -1.99 12.00
C SER A 291 5.93 -3.40 11.58
N HIS A 292 4.72 -3.61 11.06
CA HIS A 292 4.27 -4.87 10.47
C HIS A 292 3.55 -4.61 9.15
N GLY A 293 3.53 -5.61 8.25
CA GLY A 293 2.95 -5.55 6.89
C GLY A 293 1.44 -5.34 6.77
N PHE A 294 0.78 -4.80 7.80
CA PHE A 294 -0.65 -4.50 7.80
C PHE A 294 -0.92 -3.02 7.55
N VAL A 295 -2.08 -2.74 6.96
CA VAL A 295 -2.53 -1.38 6.58
C VAL A 295 -2.52 -0.41 7.76
N GLU A 296 -3.03 -0.84 8.92
CA GLU A 296 -3.06 -0.01 10.13
C GLU A 296 -1.65 0.40 10.59
N HIS A 297 -0.71 -0.54 10.58
CA HIS A 297 0.67 -0.27 10.99
C HIS A 297 1.38 0.68 10.02
N ALA A 298 1.15 0.52 8.71
CA ALA A 298 1.64 1.48 7.72
C ALA A 298 1.08 2.89 7.95
N TRP A 299 -0.23 2.99 8.24
CA TRP A 299 -0.87 4.27 8.54
C TRP A 299 -0.29 4.92 9.79
N ARG A 300 -0.15 4.15 10.89
CA ARG A 300 0.42 4.62 12.16
C ARG A 300 1.85 5.12 11.99
N SER A 301 2.71 4.33 11.35
CA SER A 301 4.09 4.73 11.04
C SER A 301 4.17 6.10 10.36
N GLY A 302 3.29 6.35 9.38
CA GLY A 302 3.20 7.64 8.71
C GLY A 302 2.64 8.76 9.59
N HIS A 303 1.52 8.49 10.27
CA HIS A 303 0.86 9.45 11.15
C HIS A 303 1.78 9.94 12.28
N ASP A 304 2.43 9.01 12.95
CA ASP A 304 3.30 9.27 14.10
C ASP A 304 4.55 10.04 13.66
N LEU A 305 5.13 9.72 12.50
CA LEU A 305 6.22 10.52 11.92
C LEU A 305 5.79 11.97 11.67
N GLY A 306 4.63 12.18 11.01
CA GLY A 306 4.13 13.52 10.73
C GLY A 306 3.87 14.33 12.00
N ALA A 307 3.35 13.70 13.06
CA ALA A 307 3.16 14.31 14.37
C ALA A 307 4.49 14.65 15.07
N ALA A 308 5.48 13.76 14.99
CA ALA A 308 6.82 13.99 15.56
C ALA A 308 7.50 15.19 14.90
N ILE A 309 7.43 15.29 13.56
CA ILE A 309 7.96 16.41 12.79
C ILE A 309 7.26 17.71 13.20
N ALA A 310 5.92 17.72 13.23
CA ALA A 310 5.14 18.89 13.64
C ALA A 310 5.53 19.39 15.04
N THR A 311 5.69 18.46 15.99
CA THR A 311 6.09 18.77 17.37
C THR A 311 7.49 19.37 17.44
N ALA A 312 8.47 18.73 16.78
CA ALA A 312 9.85 19.21 16.78
C ALA A 312 9.97 20.62 16.21
N ARG A 313 9.19 20.93 15.17
CA ARG A 313 9.19 22.26 14.54
C ARG A 313 8.48 23.32 15.37
N ALA A 314 7.40 22.96 16.08
CA ALA A 314 6.75 23.88 17.01
C ALA A 314 7.71 24.32 18.12
N LEU A 315 8.49 23.39 18.68
CA LEU A 315 9.50 23.68 19.71
C LEU A 315 10.62 24.60 19.20
N ALA A 316 11.08 24.38 17.96
CA ALA A 316 12.10 25.24 17.34
C ALA A 316 11.61 26.68 17.08
N GLY A 317 10.31 26.89 16.88
CA GLY A 317 9.71 28.22 16.66
C GLY A 317 9.43 29.02 17.92
N VAL A 318 9.44 28.40 19.11
CA VAL A 318 9.21 29.07 20.41
C VAL A 318 10.51 29.56 21.06
N GLY A 319 11.66 29.04 20.61
CA GLY A 319 12.99 29.39 21.15
C GLY A 319 13.81 30.41 20.33
N GLY A 320 13.20 31.04 19.32
CA GLY A 320 13.85 31.99 18.40
C GLY A 320 13.33 33.42 18.53
#